data_AF-A0A7C8Z2C6-F1
#
_entry.id   AF-A0A7C8Z2C6-F1
#
_cell.length_a   1.000
_cell.length_b   1.000
_cell.length_c   1.000
_cell.angle_alpha   90.00
_cell.angle_beta   90.00
_cell.angle_gamma   90.00
#
_symmetry.space_group_name_H-M   'P 1'
#
loop_
_entity.id
_entity.type
_entity.pdbx_description
1 polymer ?
#
loop_
_entity_poly.entity_id
_entity_poly.type
_entity_poly.pdbx_seq_one_letter_code
_entity_poly.pdbx_strand_id
1 'polypeptide(L)'
;EMENGFNIWSFNGKLLYRILKDHFFQFSWRPRPPSLLSPETEEEIAKNLKKYSKKYEAEDRDVSMLLSEQDREKRRLLKEEWESWVNKWKKYHEEEKLEREKLRDGEVSDEEEE
;
A
#
# COMPACT_ATOMS: atom_id res chain seq x y z
N GLU A 1 -21.74 -3.46 -15.77
CA GLU A 1 -20.77 -4.50 -16.19
C GLU A 1 -20.80 -5.63 -15.17
N MET A 2 -20.67 -6.89 -15.61
CA MET A 2 -20.44 -7.99 -14.67
C MET A 2 -19.03 -7.85 -14.12
N GLU A 3 -18.89 -7.69 -12.80
CA GLU A 3 -17.60 -7.70 -12.13
C GLU A 3 -16.96 -9.09 -12.21
N ASN A 4 -16.27 -9.36 -13.32
CA ASN A 4 -15.55 -10.60 -13.52
C ASN A 4 -14.27 -10.58 -12.67
N GLY A 5 -14.01 -11.66 -11.93
CA GLY A 5 -12.91 -11.72 -10.98
C GLY A 5 -13.06 -12.85 -9.96
N PHE A 6 -12.25 -12.79 -8.90
CA PHE A 6 -12.31 -13.76 -7.81
C PHE A 6 -12.08 -13.10 -6.44
N ASN A 7 -12.68 -13.73 -5.42
CA ASN A 7 -12.50 -13.37 -4.02
C ASN A 7 -11.81 -14.51 -3.29
N ILE A 8 -10.76 -14.20 -2.54
CA ILE A 8 -10.09 -15.15 -1.65
C ILE A 8 -10.50 -14.81 -0.23
N TRP A 9 -11.05 -15.81 0.46
CA TRP A 9 -11.46 -15.74 1.85
C TRP A 9 -10.55 -16.60 2.71
N SER A 10 -10.28 -16.14 3.93
CA SER A 10 -9.70 -17.01 4.95
C SER A 10 -10.73 -18.03 5.44
N PHE A 11 -10.26 -19.08 6.11
CA PHE A 11 -11.14 -20.12 6.67
C PHE A 11 -12.13 -19.58 7.70
N ASN A 12 -11.82 -18.45 8.36
CA ASN A 12 -12.70 -17.78 9.33
C ASN A 12 -13.61 -16.72 8.68
N GLY A 13 -13.68 -16.65 7.35
CA GLY A 13 -14.61 -15.78 6.62
C GLY A 13 -14.15 -14.33 6.43
N LYS A 14 -12.88 -14.01 6.73
CA LYS A 14 -12.31 -12.69 6.42
C LYS A 14 -11.95 -12.62 4.94
N LEU A 15 -12.40 -11.56 4.26
CA LEU A 15 -11.97 -11.27 2.89
C LEU A 15 -10.47 -10.92 2.90
N LEU A 16 -9.67 -11.70 2.16
CA LEU A 16 -8.22 -11.47 2.03
C LEU A 16 -7.92 -10.69 0.75
N TYR A 17 -8.52 -11.10 -0.37
CA TYR A 17 -8.30 -10.48 -1.67
C TYR A 17 -9.61 -10.39 -2.44
N ARG A 18 -9.81 -9.24 -3.10
CA ARG A 18 -10.83 -9.04 -4.13
C ARG A 18 -10.12 -8.54 -5.37
N ILE A 19 -10.10 -9.35 -6.41
CA ILE A 19 -9.39 -9.03 -7.65
C ILE A 19 -10.40 -9.07 -8.80
N LEU A 20 -10.60 -7.90 -9.41
CA LEU A 20 -11.34 -7.76 -10.65
C LEU A 20 -10.37 -8.04 -11.80
N LYS A 21 -10.79 -8.90 -12.73
CA LYS A 21 -9.99 -9.31 -13.88
C LYS A 21 -10.89 -9.41 -15.11
N ASP A 22 -10.54 -8.65 -16.13
CA ASP A 22 -11.20 -8.74 -17.42
C ASP A 22 -10.91 -10.10 -18.08
N HIS A 23 -11.87 -10.61 -18.86
CA HIS A 23 -11.82 -11.93 -19.48
C HIS A 23 -11.41 -13.07 -18.52
N PHE A 24 -11.94 -13.06 -17.30
CA PHE A 24 -11.65 -14.09 -16.31
C PHE A 24 -12.42 -15.39 -16.59
N PHE A 25 -11.69 -16.48 -16.86
CA PHE A 25 -12.28 -17.79 -17.17
C PHE A 25 -12.36 -18.72 -15.96
N GLN A 26 -11.23 -18.96 -15.29
CA GLN A 26 -11.14 -19.92 -14.20
C GLN A 26 -10.04 -19.54 -13.21
N PHE A 27 -10.29 -19.84 -11.94
CA PHE A 27 -9.28 -19.88 -10.89
C PHE A 27 -9.25 -21.29 -10.27
N SER A 28 -8.05 -21.86 -10.17
CA SER A 28 -7.81 -23.13 -9.48
C SER A 28 -6.49 -23.06 -8.76
N TRP A 29 -6.46 -23.47 -7.51
CA TRP A 29 -5.21 -23.62 -6.77
C TRP A 29 -4.34 -24.69 -7.43
N ARG A 30 -3.03 -24.43 -7.53
CA ARG A 30 -2.09 -25.48 -7.94
C ARG A 30 -2.13 -26.59 -6.88
N PRO A 31 -2.24 -27.87 -7.28
CA PRO A 31 -2.16 -28.98 -6.35
C PRO A 31 -0.88 -28.88 -5.52
N ARG A 32 -0.98 -29.05 -4.20
CA ARG A 32 0.21 -29.05 -3.33
C ARG A 32 0.99 -30.35 -3.58
N PRO A 33 2.30 -30.28 -3.89
CA PRO A 33 3.16 -31.46 -3.95
C PRO A 33 3.12 -32.24 -2.62
N PRO A 34 3.43 -33.55 -2.64
CA PRO A 34 3.59 -34.35 -1.43
C PRO A 34 4.58 -33.69 -0.46
N SER A 35 4.29 -33.81 0.83
CA SER A 35 5.18 -33.35 1.88
C SER A 35 6.54 -34.03 1.73
N LEU A 36 7.61 -33.24 1.83
CA LEU A 36 8.97 -33.77 1.91
C LEU A 36 9.33 -34.21 3.34
N LEU A 37 8.42 -34.00 4.30
CA LEU A 37 8.65 -34.34 5.70
C LEU A 37 8.45 -35.84 5.92
N SER A 38 9.28 -36.42 6.78
CA SER A 38 9.03 -37.78 7.26
C SER A 38 7.82 -37.76 8.20
N PRO A 39 7.10 -38.89 8.34
CA PRO A 39 5.97 -39.00 9.26
C PRO A 39 6.32 -38.62 10.72
N GLU A 40 7.55 -38.93 11.14
CA GLU A 40 8.06 -38.60 12.48
C GLU A 40 8.17 -37.08 12.69
N THR A 41 8.69 -36.36 11.69
CA THR A 41 8.80 -34.90 11.75
C THR A 41 7.43 -34.23 11.70
N GLU A 42 6.48 -34.77 10.93
CA GLU A 42 5.11 -34.25 10.91
C GLU A 42 4.41 -34.41 12.27
N GLU A 43 4.59 -35.55 12.94
CA GLU A 43 4.07 -35.74 14.29
C GLU A 43 4.72 -34.81 15.31
N GLU A 44 6.03 -34.60 15.23
CA GLU A 44 6.74 -33.67 16.11
C GLU A 44 6.23 -32.23 15.94
N ILE A 45 6.04 -31.79 14.68
CA ILE A 45 5.48 -30.48 14.35
C ILE A 45 4.05 -30.37 14.89
N ALA A 46 3.22 -31.40 14.73
CA ALA A 46 1.86 -31.41 15.25
C ALA A 46 1.83 -31.31 16.78
N LYS A 47 2.72 -32.02 17.49
CA LYS A 47 2.86 -31.97 18.95
C LYS A 47 3.33 -30.59 19.44
N ASN A 48 4.27 -29.98 18.71
CA ASN A 48 4.88 -28.69 19.07
C ASN A 48 4.22 -27.47 18.40
N LEU A 49 3.08 -27.65 17.73
CA LEU A 49 2.46 -26.62 16.88
C LEU A 49 2.23 -25.30 17.61
N LYS A 50 1.82 -25.33 18.89
CA LYS A 50 1.59 -24.12 19.70
C LYS A 50 2.86 -23.29 19.91
N LYS A 51 4.03 -23.94 20.01
CA LYS A 51 5.32 -23.25 20.16
C LYS A 51 5.71 -22.58 18.85
N TYR A 52 5.55 -23.28 17.74
CA TYR A 52 5.83 -22.74 16.41
C TYR A 52 4.87 -21.62 16.04
N SER A 53 3.57 -21.75 16.34
CA SER A 53 2.56 -20.70 16.10
C SER A 53 2.97 -19.38 16.72
N LYS A 54 3.32 -19.37 18.02
CA LYS A 54 3.74 -18.14 18.72
C LYS A 54 5.00 -17.53 18.12
N LYS A 55 5.97 -18.36 17.73
CA LYS A 55 7.22 -17.87 17.12
C LYS A 55 6.93 -17.21 15.77
N TYR A 56 6.22 -17.90 14.87
CA TYR A 56 5.94 -17.38 13.53
C TYR A 56 4.97 -16.21 13.54
N GLU A 57 3.98 -16.19 14.44
CA GLU A 57 3.10 -15.03 14.60
C GLU A 57 3.85 -13.76 15.05
N ALA A 58 4.91 -13.91 15.86
CA ALA A 58 5.76 -12.79 16.25
C ALA A 58 6.62 -12.32 15.07
N GLU A 59 7.29 -13.25 14.38
CA GLU A 59 8.11 -12.94 13.20
C GLU A 59 7.28 -12.28 12.08
N ASP A 60 6.08 -12.80 11.78
CA ASP A 60 5.17 -12.22 10.79
C ASP A 60 4.72 -10.81 11.17
N ARG A 61 4.47 -10.57 12.47
CA ARG A 61 4.10 -9.24 12.97
C ARG A 61 5.25 -8.25 12.81
N ASP A 62 6.45 -8.65 13.15
CA ASP A 62 7.65 -7.81 13.05
C ASP A 62 7.94 -7.45 11.58
N VAL A 63 7.85 -8.43 10.67
CA VAL A 63 7.99 -8.20 9.23
C VAL A 63 6.91 -7.26 8.71
N SER A 64 5.65 -7.44 9.12
CA SER A 64 4.55 -6.55 8.74
C SER A 64 4.75 -5.12 9.24
N MET A 65 5.28 -4.94 10.46
CA MET A 65 5.58 -3.62 11.01
C MET A 65 6.70 -2.95 10.22
N LEU A 66 7.79 -3.67 9.93
CA LEU A 66 8.92 -3.16 9.16
C LEU A 66 8.49 -2.68 7.77
N LEU A 67 7.69 -3.48 7.06
CA LEU A 67 7.15 -3.11 5.74
C LEU A 67 6.27 -1.86 5.82
N SER A 68 5.40 -1.79 6.84
CA SER A 68 4.56 -0.62 7.04
C SER A 68 5.38 0.64 7.37
N GLU A 69 6.46 0.53 8.13
CA GLU A 69 7.34 1.66 8.45
C GLU A 69 8.07 2.15 7.20
N GLN A 70 8.62 1.24 6.40
CA GLN A 70 9.26 1.59 5.13
C GLN A 70 8.31 2.31 4.17
N ASP A 71 7.07 1.84 4.06
CA ASP A 71 6.06 2.48 3.21
C ASP A 71 5.62 3.85 3.75
N ARG A 72 5.53 4.01 5.07
CA ARG A 72 5.26 5.31 5.70
C ARG A 72 6.38 6.30 5.44
N GLU A 73 7.62 5.84 5.58
CA GLU A 73 8.79 6.69 5.36
C GLU A 73 8.90 7.13 3.90
N LYS A 74 8.69 6.22 2.94
CA LYS A 74 8.60 6.58 1.51
C LYS A 74 7.53 7.64 1.24
N ARG A 75 6.34 7.48 1.84
CA ARG A 75 5.25 8.47 1.71
C ARG A 75 5.61 9.80 2.35
N ARG A 76 6.30 9.81 3.49
CA ARG A 76 6.78 11.02 4.16
C ARG A 76 7.73 11.78 3.26
N LEU A 77 8.73 11.10 2.69
CA LEU A 77 9.70 11.70 1.77
C LEU A 77 9.04 12.29 0.51
N LEU A 78 8.12 11.55 -0.11
CA LEU A 78 7.35 12.05 -1.26
C LEU A 78 6.53 13.30 -0.91
N LYS A 79 5.93 13.33 0.28
CA LYS A 79 5.16 14.49 0.75
C LYS A 79 6.07 15.70 1.00
N GLU A 80 7.22 15.49 1.62
CA GLU A 80 8.21 16.55 1.88
C GLU A 80 8.78 17.13 0.58
N GLU A 81 9.06 16.28 -0.40
CA GLU A 81 9.48 16.71 -1.74
C GLU A 81 8.40 17.55 -2.42
N TRP A 82 7.14 17.09 -2.37
CA TRP A 82 6.00 17.83 -2.91
C TRP A 82 5.81 19.18 -2.22
N GLU A 83 5.82 19.22 -0.89
CA GLU A 83 5.68 20.45 -0.10
C GLU A 83 6.80 21.45 -0.39
N SER A 84 8.03 20.97 -0.50
CA SER A 84 9.19 21.77 -0.89
C SER A 84 9.00 22.39 -2.29
N TRP A 85 8.54 21.58 -3.25
CA TRP A 85 8.25 22.04 -4.62
C TRP A 85 7.14 23.10 -4.63
N VAL A 86 6.02 22.85 -3.94
CA VAL A 86 4.90 23.80 -3.83
C VAL A 86 5.36 25.11 -3.18
N ASN A 87 6.13 25.04 -2.10
CA ASN A 87 6.63 26.24 -1.40
C ASN A 87 7.58 27.05 -2.30
N LYS A 88 8.40 26.39 -3.11
CA LYS A 88 9.25 27.05 -4.10
C LYS A 88 8.42 27.81 -5.13
N TRP A 89 7.37 27.19 -5.65
CA TRP A 89 6.46 27.84 -6.60
C TRP A 89 5.69 29.00 -5.97
N LYS A 90 5.18 28.84 -4.76
CA LYS A 90 4.53 29.94 -4.02
C LYS A 90 5.47 31.13 -3.83
N LYS A 91 6.73 30.86 -3.49
CA LYS A 91 7.74 31.91 -3.34
C LYS A 91 7.99 32.64 -4.66
N TYR A 92 8.19 31.93 -5.77
CA TYR A 92 8.35 32.56 -7.08
C TYR A 92 7.11 33.37 -7.48
N HIS A 93 5.92 32.82 -7.25
CA HIS A 93 4.66 33.48 -7.55
C HIS A 93 4.50 34.80 -6.79
N GLU A 94 4.90 34.83 -5.52
CA GLU A 94 4.92 36.04 -4.69
C GLU A 94 6.00 37.04 -5.16
N GLU A 95 7.20 36.57 -5.49
CA GLU A 95 8.28 37.42 -6.02
C GLU A 95 7.88 38.09 -7.35
N GLU A 96 7.21 37.35 -8.23
CA GLU A 96 6.71 37.85 -9.52
C GLU A 96 5.42 38.67 -9.40
N LYS A 97 4.81 38.77 -8.22
CA LYS A 97 3.53 39.47 -8.02
C LYS A 97 3.59 40.93 -8.50
N LEU A 98 4.62 41.68 -8.09
CA LEU A 98 4.79 43.09 -8.47
C LEU A 98 5.07 43.26 -9.97
N GLU A 99 5.78 42.33 -10.60
CA GLU A 99 6.00 42.33 -12.06
C GLU A 99 4.69 42.02 -12.80
N ARG A 100 3.91 41.05 -12.31
CA ARG A 100 2.61 40.67 -12.89
C ARG A 100 1.58 41.79 -12.78
N GLU A 101 1.51 42.49 -11.64
CA GLU A 101 0.66 43.67 -11.45
C GLU A 101 1.04 44.79 -12.44
N LYS A 102 2.34 45.06 -12.65
CA LYS A 102 2.80 46.05 -13.64
C LYS A 102 2.44 45.66 -15.07
N LEU A 103 2.55 44.38 -15.43
CA LEU A 103 2.23 43.88 -16.77
C LEU A 103 0.71 43.86 -17.05
N ARG A 104 -0.13 44.04 -16.02
CA ARG A 104 -1.60 44.10 -16.10
C ARG A 104 -2.15 45.50 -15.83
N ASP A 105 -1.37 46.54 -16.12
CA ASP A 105 -1.75 47.95 -15.92
C ASP A 105 -2.24 48.27 -14.48
N GLY A 106 -1.79 47.51 -13.48
CA GLY A 106 -2.13 47.71 -12.06
C GLY A 106 -3.37 46.96 -11.57
N GLU A 107 -4.00 46.10 -12.37
CA GLU A 107 -5.11 45.25 -11.91
C GLU A 107 -4.61 44.05 -11.09
N VAL A 108 -5.07 43.95 -9.84
CA VAL A 108 -4.83 42.81 -8.96
C VAL A 108 -5.89 41.74 -9.25
N SER A 109 -5.53 40.70 -9.99
CA SER A 109 -6.44 39.59 -10.36
C SER A 109 -6.14 38.27 -9.64
N ASP A 110 -5.20 38.26 -8.71
CA ASP A 110 -4.83 37.07 -7.94
C ASP A 110 -5.76 36.82 -6.71
N GLU A 111 -6.73 37.69 -6.45
CA GLU A 111 -7.82 37.40 -5.51
C GLU A 111 -8.80 36.41 -6.18
N GLU A 112 -8.74 35.14 -5.80
CA GLU A 112 -9.81 34.19 -6.13
C GLU A 112 -11.10 34.66 -5.44
N GLU A 113 -12.16 34.96 -6.21
CA GLU A 113 -13.51 35.14 -5.66
C GLU A 113 -13.93 33.85 -4.94
N GLU A 114 -14.23 33.96 -3.63
CA GLU A 114 -14.73 32.86 -2.78
C GLU A 114 -16.04 32.24 -3.29
#